data_AF-A0A397CD22-F1
#
_entry.id   AF-A0A397CD22-F1
#
_cell.length_a   1.000
_cell.length_b   1.000
_cell.length_c   1.000
_cell.angle_alpha   90.00
_cell.angle_beta   90.00
_cell.angle_gamma   90.00
#
_symmetry.space_group_name_H-M   'P 1'
#
loop_
_entity.id
_entity.type
_entity.pdbx_description
1 polymer ?
#
loop_
_entity_poly.entity_id
_entity_poly.type
_entity_poly.pdbx_seq_one_letter_code
_entity_poly.pdbx_strand_id
1 'polypeptide(L)'
;MEVYHLNGLVQGDDGRLLLNGKPIHRTKATLETFGNHATQMPAKSLISEWFNPANVLPIGKIHVLVAQPEDLPGANLYLAPLEDISWCDVGSVFEHYMIHYKEFPREAIPPEPMGALDASLKLATKALGSVATSDDWTRVFFIAPILIHVACLVDGVHMVTQEKVIGKRIKVYGQLDFVLRRGETRICIMQAKYDDMEKAMAQVLMGCEAMADMQNLDVVYAIATNGVKWMFYKRKVNEIREMEAEIQFGDGHRPTLEYLERVAETIHGMLVKQ
;
A
#
# COMPACT_ATOMS: atom_id res chain seq x y z
N MET A 1 5.86 -16.87 1.55
CA MET A 1 4.59 -16.77 2.31
C MET A 1 3.47 -17.09 1.33
N GLU A 2 2.37 -17.74 1.70
CA GLU A 2 1.31 -18.08 0.72
C GLU A 2 -0.02 -17.42 1.10
N VAL A 3 -0.60 -16.62 0.21
CA VAL A 3 -1.89 -15.94 0.47
C VAL A 3 -2.99 -16.60 -0.35
N TYR A 4 -4.11 -16.92 0.32
CA TYR A 4 -5.25 -17.61 -0.28
C TYR A 4 -6.53 -16.77 -0.18
N HIS A 5 -7.31 -16.78 -1.25
CA HIS A 5 -8.59 -16.09 -1.33
C HIS A 5 -9.75 -17.06 -1.07
N LEU A 6 -10.59 -16.77 -0.07
CA LEU A 6 -11.70 -17.64 0.32
C LEU A 6 -13.07 -17.01 0.05
N ASN A 7 -13.73 -17.45 -1.02
CA ASN A 7 -15.12 -17.10 -1.27
C ASN A 7 -16.05 -17.82 -0.28
N GLY A 8 -16.91 -17.07 0.41
CA GLY A 8 -17.95 -17.62 1.30
C GLY A 8 -17.49 -17.87 2.74
N LEU A 9 -16.30 -17.40 3.12
CA LEU A 9 -15.88 -17.35 4.51
C LEU A 9 -16.64 -16.20 5.21
N VAL A 10 -17.32 -16.52 6.31
CA VAL A 10 -18.06 -15.58 7.18
C VAL A 10 -17.83 -15.96 8.64
N GLN A 11 -18.00 -15.02 9.57
CA GLN A 11 -18.03 -15.33 11.00
C GLN A 11 -19.48 -15.58 11.43
N GLY A 12 -19.74 -16.74 12.03
CA GLY A 12 -21.03 -17.04 12.65
C GLY A 12 -21.23 -16.25 13.95
N ASP A 13 -22.47 -16.16 14.41
CA ASP A 13 -22.86 -15.42 15.62
C ASP A 13 -22.15 -15.90 16.90
N ASP A 14 -21.63 -17.14 16.89
CA ASP A 14 -20.85 -17.75 17.98
C ASP A 14 -19.34 -17.46 17.88
N GLY A 15 -18.93 -16.59 16.95
CA GLY A 15 -17.54 -16.23 16.70
C GLY A 15 -16.74 -17.27 15.90
N ARG A 16 -17.36 -18.40 15.49
CA ARG A 16 -16.69 -19.40 14.66
C ARG A 16 -16.63 -18.96 13.20
N LEU A 17 -15.53 -19.31 12.53
CA LEU A 17 -15.42 -19.16 11.08
C LEU A 17 -16.25 -20.22 10.39
N LEU A 18 -17.07 -19.79 9.42
CA LEU A 18 -17.91 -20.62 8.56
C LEU A 18 -17.48 -20.40 7.12
N LEU A 19 -17.08 -21.45 6.38
CA LEU A 19 -16.89 -21.39 4.93
C LEU A 19 -18.09 -22.04 4.25
N ASN A 20 -18.81 -21.27 3.43
CA ASN A 20 -20.04 -21.73 2.77
C ASN A 20 -21.03 -22.37 3.78
N GLY A 21 -21.16 -21.77 4.96
CA GLY A 21 -22.03 -22.22 6.05
C GLY A 21 -21.48 -23.37 6.91
N LYS A 22 -20.25 -23.87 6.66
CA LYS A 22 -19.65 -24.97 7.42
C LYS A 22 -18.58 -24.47 8.39
N PRO A 23 -18.64 -24.84 9.69
CA PRO A 23 -17.60 -24.47 10.65
C PRO A 23 -16.24 -24.99 10.26
N ILE A 24 -15.23 -24.13 10.40
CA ILE A 24 -13.84 -24.45 10.08
C ILE A 24 -13.02 -24.47 11.35
N HIS A 25 -12.35 -25.59 11.58
CA HIS A 25 -11.44 -25.73 12.70
C HIS A 25 -10.07 -25.22 12.29
N ARG A 26 -9.64 -24.06 12.81
CA ARG A 26 -8.39 -23.38 12.41
C ARG A 26 -7.14 -24.27 12.43
N THR A 27 -7.10 -25.25 13.34
CA THR A 27 -5.97 -26.19 13.49
C THR A 27 -6.07 -27.47 12.65
N LYS A 28 -7.19 -27.68 11.95
CA LYS A 28 -7.44 -28.89 11.13
C LYS A 28 -7.85 -28.57 9.69
N ALA A 29 -7.94 -27.29 9.34
CA ALA A 29 -8.33 -26.87 8.00
C ALA A 29 -7.20 -27.20 7.01
N THR A 30 -7.54 -27.60 5.78
CA THR A 30 -6.58 -27.93 4.69
C THR A 30 -6.81 -27.01 3.50
N LEU A 31 -5.83 -26.83 2.60
CA LEU A 31 -6.05 -26.00 1.39
C LEU A 31 -7.11 -26.61 0.45
N GLU A 32 -7.37 -27.93 0.56
CA GLU A 32 -8.51 -28.59 -0.10
C GLU A 32 -9.85 -28.03 0.36
N THR A 33 -9.94 -27.61 1.63
CA THR A 33 -11.15 -26.97 2.18
C THR A 33 -11.41 -25.62 1.50
N PHE A 34 -10.39 -25.02 0.88
CA PHE A 34 -10.32 -23.61 0.59
C PHE A 34 -10.18 -23.25 -0.90
N GLY A 35 -9.66 -24.15 -1.74
CA GLY A 35 -9.39 -23.83 -3.15
C GLY A 35 -8.90 -24.97 -4.03
N ASN A 36 -9.44 -26.19 -3.90
CA ASN A 36 -9.11 -27.35 -4.74
C ASN A 36 -7.62 -27.78 -4.77
N HIS A 37 -6.77 -27.24 -3.89
CA HIS A 37 -5.36 -27.63 -3.79
C HIS A 37 -5.17 -28.79 -2.81
N ALA A 38 -4.46 -29.84 -3.21
CA ALA A 38 -4.22 -31.06 -2.40
C ALA A 38 -3.24 -30.88 -1.22
N THR A 39 -2.80 -29.65 -0.94
CA THR A 39 -1.76 -29.36 0.06
C THR A 39 -2.40 -29.14 1.44
N GLN A 40 -1.89 -29.81 2.48
CA GLN A 40 -2.36 -29.58 3.84
C GLN A 40 -1.89 -28.22 4.34
N MET A 41 -2.75 -27.47 5.05
CA MET A 41 -2.26 -26.26 5.72
C MET A 41 -1.31 -26.68 6.83
N PRO A 42 -0.12 -26.07 6.90
CA PRO A 42 0.81 -26.25 8.01
C PRO A 42 0.09 -26.01 9.34
N ALA A 43 0.38 -26.82 10.37
CA ALA A 43 -0.34 -26.83 11.65
C ALA A 43 -0.35 -25.48 12.41
N LYS A 44 0.48 -24.53 11.98
CA LYS A 44 0.65 -23.21 12.60
C LYS A 44 0.32 -22.06 11.62
N SER A 45 -0.43 -22.35 10.56
CA SER A 45 -0.95 -21.35 9.61
C SER A 45 -1.84 -20.33 10.33
N LEU A 46 -1.69 -19.06 9.99
CA LEU A 46 -2.56 -17.99 10.48
C LEU A 46 -3.71 -17.74 9.48
N ILE A 47 -4.83 -17.22 9.97
CA ILE A 47 -5.94 -16.74 9.14
C ILE A 47 -6.13 -15.28 9.53
N SER A 48 -5.95 -14.38 8.57
CA SER A 48 -6.25 -12.97 8.73
C SER A 48 -7.74 -12.73 8.50
N GLU A 49 -8.34 -11.80 9.23
CA GLU A 49 -9.76 -11.44 9.11
C GLU A 49 -9.85 -9.95 8.76
N TRP A 50 -10.43 -9.60 7.61
CA TRP A 50 -11.06 -8.30 7.30
C TRP A 50 -12.16 -8.66 6.28
N PHE A 51 -13.46 -8.34 6.43
CA PHE A 51 -14.11 -7.03 6.59
C PHE A 51 -15.48 -7.05 7.33
N ASN A 52 -15.87 -5.84 7.78
CA ASN A 52 -17.14 -5.31 8.33
C ASN A 52 -17.32 -5.30 9.87
N PRO A 53 -17.01 -4.17 10.55
CA PRO A 53 -17.36 -3.89 11.94
C PRO A 53 -18.77 -3.29 12.15
N ALA A 54 -19.57 -3.07 11.10
CA ALA A 54 -20.99 -2.79 11.31
C ALA A 54 -21.69 -4.11 11.68
N ASN A 55 -22.53 -4.11 12.72
CA ASN A 55 -23.40 -5.22 13.15
C ASN A 55 -24.46 -5.63 12.10
N VAL A 56 -24.05 -5.74 10.83
CA VAL A 56 -24.84 -6.14 9.68
C VAL A 56 -24.06 -7.29 9.05
N LEU A 57 -24.77 -8.39 8.76
CA LEU A 57 -24.27 -9.58 8.04
C LEU A 57 -23.22 -9.18 7.00
N PRO A 58 -22.04 -9.82 6.96
CA PRO A 58 -20.90 -9.34 6.18
C PRO A 58 -21.26 -9.28 4.68
N ILE A 59 -21.31 -8.06 4.13
CA ILE A 59 -21.36 -7.81 2.69
C ILE A 59 -19.91 -7.53 2.24
N GLY A 60 -19.06 -8.54 2.28
CA GLY A 60 -17.64 -8.43 1.91
C GLY A 60 -16.90 -9.75 2.10
N LYS A 61 -15.94 -10.06 1.21
CA LYS A 61 -15.18 -11.31 1.21
C LYS A 61 -14.00 -11.23 2.20
N ILE A 62 -13.69 -12.36 2.83
CA ILE A 62 -12.60 -12.48 3.82
C ILE A 62 -11.32 -12.97 3.14
N HIS A 63 -10.20 -12.29 3.38
CA HIS A 63 -8.88 -12.66 2.85
C HIS A 63 -8.09 -13.48 3.85
N VAL A 64 -7.46 -14.58 3.42
CA VAL A 64 -6.71 -15.49 4.31
C VAL A 64 -5.22 -15.49 3.97
N LEU A 65 -4.40 -15.04 4.91
CA LEU A 65 -2.94 -15.03 4.79
C LEU A 65 -2.34 -16.22 5.56
N VAL A 66 -1.79 -17.22 4.86
CA VAL A 66 -1.21 -18.43 5.45
C VAL A 66 0.32 -18.32 5.49
N ALA A 67 0.88 -18.14 6.68
CA ALA A 67 2.33 -18.18 6.89
C ALA A 67 2.79 -19.51 7.52
N GLN A 68 3.89 -20.08 7.01
CA GLN A 68 4.62 -21.18 7.63
C GLN A 68 5.57 -20.64 8.71
N PRO A 69 5.50 -21.11 9.97
CA PRO A 69 6.30 -20.55 11.06
C PRO A 69 7.51 -21.39 11.46
N GLU A 70 8.10 -22.13 10.53
CA GLU A 70 9.35 -22.86 10.80
C GLU A 70 10.60 -21.97 10.60
N ASP A 71 10.44 -20.74 10.09
CA ASP A 71 11.58 -19.85 9.76
C ASP A 71 11.79 -18.63 10.68
N LEU A 72 11.12 -18.52 11.84
CA LEU A 72 11.19 -17.29 12.67
C LEU A 72 11.48 -17.57 14.16
N PRO A 73 12.45 -16.89 14.80
CA PRO A 73 12.70 -16.96 16.24
C PRO A 73 12.16 -15.74 17.02
N GLY A 74 11.57 -15.99 18.20
CA GLY A 74 11.40 -15.01 19.30
C GLY A 74 10.13 -14.14 19.31
N ALA A 75 9.54 -14.00 20.51
CA ALA A 75 8.22 -13.49 20.97
C ALA A 75 7.42 -12.38 20.22
N ASN A 76 7.87 -11.84 19.08
CA ASN A 76 7.07 -11.08 18.09
C ASN A 76 6.60 -11.96 16.90
N LEU A 77 6.74 -13.27 17.06
CA LEU A 77 6.62 -14.43 16.14
C LEU A 77 5.40 -14.58 15.21
N TYR A 78 4.45 -13.64 15.16
CA TYR A 78 3.21 -13.82 14.39
C TYR A 78 3.01 -12.81 13.27
N LEU A 79 4.00 -11.97 12.97
CA LEU A 79 3.89 -10.94 11.95
C LEU A 79 4.98 -11.17 10.90
N ALA A 80 4.61 -11.15 9.62
CA ALA A 80 5.57 -11.16 8.52
C ALA A 80 6.22 -9.76 8.40
N PRO A 81 7.56 -9.66 8.31
CA PRO A 81 8.23 -8.40 8.05
C PRO A 81 7.79 -7.86 6.70
N LEU A 82 7.38 -6.59 6.65
CA LEU A 82 6.99 -5.93 5.40
C LEU A 82 8.14 -5.99 4.38
N GLU A 83 9.38 -5.85 4.86
CA GLU A 83 10.59 -5.89 4.03
C GLU A 83 10.81 -7.21 3.27
N ASP A 84 10.21 -8.31 3.75
CA ASP A 84 10.33 -9.65 3.17
C ASP A 84 9.20 -9.97 2.18
N ILE A 85 8.16 -9.14 2.10
CA ILE A 85 7.04 -9.36 1.20
C ILE A 85 7.42 -8.95 -0.21
N SER A 86 7.22 -9.88 -1.16
CA SER A 86 7.38 -9.64 -2.60
C SER A 86 6.04 -9.65 -3.32
N TRP A 87 5.99 -9.17 -4.56
CA TRP A 87 4.77 -9.25 -5.38
C TRP A 87 4.34 -10.70 -5.62
N CYS A 88 5.28 -11.65 -5.75
CA CYS A 88 4.94 -13.06 -5.91
C CYS A 88 4.14 -13.63 -4.72
N ASP A 89 4.30 -13.09 -3.51
CA ASP A 89 3.55 -13.55 -2.34
C ASP A 89 2.09 -13.07 -2.34
N VAL A 90 1.82 -11.88 -2.89
CA VAL A 90 0.55 -11.14 -2.66
C VAL A 90 -0.17 -10.68 -3.94
N GLY A 91 0.50 -10.71 -5.08
CA GLY A 91 0.06 -10.12 -6.34
C GLY A 91 -1.26 -10.71 -6.83
N SER A 92 -1.39 -12.04 -6.82
CA SER A 92 -2.63 -12.73 -7.23
C SER A 92 -3.87 -12.30 -6.43
N VAL A 93 -3.68 -11.88 -5.17
CA VAL A 93 -4.76 -11.37 -4.33
C VAL A 93 -5.07 -9.93 -4.69
N PHE A 94 -4.07 -9.06 -4.76
CA PHE A 94 -4.30 -7.66 -5.08
C PHE A 94 -4.84 -7.45 -6.49
N GLU A 95 -4.30 -8.16 -7.48
CA GLU A 95 -4.74 -8.13 -8.88
C GLU A 95 -6.22 -8.49 -9.03
N HIS A 96 -6.73 -9.44 -8.22
CA HIS A 96 -8.16 -9.81 -8.25
C HIS A 96 -9.09 -8.64 -7.94
N TYR A 97 -8.65 -7.71 -7.08
CA TYR A 97 -9.40 -6.53 -6.66
C TYR A 97 -8.98 -5.26 -7.38
N MET A 98 -7.96 -5.35 -8.24
CA MET A 98 -7.36 -4.19 -8.87
C MET A 98 -8.16 -3.77 -10.09
N ILE A 99 -8.50 -2.48 -10.13
CA ILE A 99 -9.16 -1.84 -11.26
C ILE A 99 -8.24 -0.75 -11.75
N HIS A 100 -7.69 -0.94 -12.95
CA HIS A 100 -6.85 0.07 -13.60
C HIS A 100 -7.70 1.27 -14.03
N TYR A 101 -7.38 2.43 -13.50
CA TYR A 101 -8.01 3.71 -13.85
C TYR A 101 -7.13 4.45 -14.84
N LYS A 102 -7.78 5.13 -15.79
CA LYS A 102 -7.07 6.02 -16.72
C LYS A 102 -6.44 7.19 -15.99
N GLU A 103 -7.17 7.78 -15.03
CA GLU A 103 -6.69 8.92 -14.25
C GLU A 103 -7.39 8.99 -12.89
N PHE A 104 -6.63 9.30 -11.84
CA PHE A 104 -7.16 9.65 -10.53
C PHE A 104 -7.61 11.12 -10.53
N PRO A 105 -8.56 11.51 -9.68
CA PRO A 105 -8.93 12.91 -9.54
C PRO A 105 -7.70 13.76 -9.16
N ARG A 106 -7.40 14.74 -10.00
CA ARG A 106 -6.38 15.76 -9.75
C ARG A 106 -7.01 16.99 -9.13
N GLU A 107 -6.19 17.73 -8.38
CA GLU A 107 -6.53 19.06 -7.91
C GLU A 107 -5.40 20.02 -8.30
N ALA A 108 -5.74 21.07 -9.03
CA ALA A 108 -4.75 21.96 -9.63
C ALA A 108 -3.90 22.64 -8.56
N ILE A 109 -2.59 22.70 -8.80
CA ILE A 109 -1.67 23.45 -7.93
C ILE A 109 -1.40 24.81 -8.57
N PRO A 110 -1.48 25.92 -7.82
CA PRO A 110 -1.22 27.24 -8.40
C PRO A 110 0.20 27.35 -9.00
N PRO A 111 0.40 28.20 -10.03
CA PRO A 111 1.68 28.27 -10.75
C PRO A 111 2.91 28.58 -9.88
N GLU A 112 2.76 29.41 -8.86
CA GLU A 112 3.87 29.80 -7.99
C GLU A 112 4.40 28.62 -7.15
N PRO A 113 3.58 27.90 -6.36
CA PRO A 113 4.03 26.68 -5.67
C PRO A 113 4.56 25.60 -6.60
N MET A 114 3.94 25.39 -7.77
CA MET A 114 4.43 24.42 -8.75
C MET A 114 5.80 24.83 -9.30
N GLY A 115 6.00 26.11 -9.60
CA GLY A 115 7.28 26.66 -10.03
C GLY A 115 8.38 26.52 -8.98
N ALA A 116 8.05 26.65 -7.69
CA ALA A 116 8.99 26.41 -6.60
C ALA A 116 9.41 24.92 -6.51
N LEU A 117 8.46 23.99 -6.65
CA LEU A 117 8.74 22.57 -6.68
C LEU A 117 9.66 22.22 -7.87
N ASP A 118 9.30 22.66 -9.08
CA ASP A 118 10.09 22.47 -10.30
C ASP A 118 11.51 23.02 -10.16
N ALA A 119 11.67 24.24 -9.62
CA ALA A 119 12.98 24.82 -9.35
C ALA A 119 13.79 23.98 -8.35
N SER A 120 13.16 23.43 -7.31
CA SER A 120 13.84 22.59 -6.32
C SER A 120 14.37 21.29 -6.92
N LEU A 121 13.57 20.61 -7.75
CA LEU A 121 13.98 19.37 -8.40
C LEU A 121 15.05 19.64 -9.45
N LYS A 122 14.98 20.76 -10.19
CA LYS A 122 16.03 21.18 -11.12
C LYS A 122 17.37 21.41 -10.43
N LEU A 123 17.37 22.00 -9.22
CA LEU A 123 18.58 22.17 -8.43
C LEU A 123 19.18 20.83 -8.02
N ALA A 124 18.34 19.90 -7.52
CA ALA A 124 18.76 18.56 -7.13
C ALA A 124 19.37 17.79 -8.31
N THR A 125 18.66 17.73 -9.45
CA THR A 125 19.16 17.11 -10.68
C THR A 125 20.50 17.70 -11.11
N LYS A 126 20.65 19.04 -11.10
CA LYS A 126 21.89 19.69 -11.51
C LYS A 126 23.06 19.33 -10.60
N ALA A 127 22.81 19.18 -9.30
CA ALA A 127 23.84 18.82 -8.32
C ALA A 127 24.24 17.35 -8.38
N LEU A 128 23.29 16.45 -8.66
CA LEU A 128 23.47 14.99 -8.56
C LEU A 128 23.67 14.30 -9.92
N GLY A 129 23.47 15.01 -11.03
CA GLY A 129 23.63 14.50 -12.39
C GLY A 129 22.37 13.82 -12.95
N SER A 130 21.62 13.08 -12.13
CA SER A 130 20.32 12.48 -12.49
C SER A 130 19.56 11.98 -11.26
N VAL A 131 18.34 11.48 -11.45
CA VAL A 131 17.64 10.69 -10.43
C VAL A 131 18.30 9.32 -10.35
N ALA A 132 18.90 8.99 -9.20
CA ALA A 132 19.48 7.68 -8.94
C ALA A 132 18.41 6.76 -8.32
N THR A 133 17.72 5.94 -9.12
CA THR A 133 16.57 5.10 -8.71
C THR A 133 16.89 4.03 -7.65
N SER A 134 18.10 3.97 -7.12
CA SER A 134 18.59 2.94 -6.21
C SER A 134 19.13 3.44 -4.87
N ASP A 135 19.15 4.74 -4.59
CA ASP A 135 19.79 5.29 -3.38
C ASP A 135 18.83 5.99 -2.39
N ASP A 136 19.32 6.15 -1.15
CA ASP A 136 18.65 6.94 -0.11
C ASP A 136 18.51 8.42 -0.50
N TRP A 137 19.31 8.91 -1.45
CA TRP A 137 19.29 10.29 -1.91
C TRP A 137 18.07 10.59 -2.77
N THR A 138 17.57 9.63 -3.54
CA THR A 138 16.33 9.80 -4.31
C THR A 138 15.12 10.01 -3.42
N ARG A 139 15.11 9.33 -2.27
CA ARG A 139 14.12 9.61 -1.22
C ARG A 139 14.15 11.05 -0.77
N VAL A 140 15.35 11.59 -0.54
CA VAL A 140 15.59 12.91 0.07
C VAL A 140 15.41 14.06 -0.91
N PHE A 141 15.85 13.89 -2.16
CA PHE A 141 15.96 14.99 -3.13
C PHE A 141 14.95 14.95 -4.26
N PHE A 142 14.22 13.84 -4.46
CA PHE A 142 13.20 13.73 -5.51
C PHE A 142 11.82 13.40 -4.93
N ILE A 143 11.70 12.37 -4.09
CA ILE A 143 10.40 11.96 -3.53
C ILE A 143 9.93 12.93 -2.43
N ALA A 144 10.74 13.14 -1.38
CA ALA A 144 10.36 13.98 -0.24
C ALA A 144 10.00 15.42 -0.64
N PRO A 145 10.72 16.10 -1.56
CA PRO A 145 10.37 17.45 -1.96
C PRO A 145 8.98 17.53 -2.60
N ILE A 146 8.60 16.58 -3.46
CA ILE A 146 7.26 16.51 -4.05
C ILE A 146 6.21 16.39 -2.93
N LEU A 147 6.41 15.45 -2.00
CA LEU A 147 5.48 15.23 -0.88
C LEU A 147 5.37 16.46 0.03
N ILE A 148 6.49 17.12 0.36
CA ILE A 148 6.54 18.31 1.22
C ILE A 148 5.81 19.47 0.56
N HIS A 149 6.10 19.76 -0.71
CA HIS A 149 5.47 20.89 -1.41
C HIS A 149 3.96 20.70 -1.47
N VAL A 150 3.48 19.49 -1.81
CA VAL A 150 2.05 19.21 -1.85
C VAL A 150 1.41 19.25 -0.46
N ALA A 151 2.07 18.70 0.57
CA ALA A 151 1.56 18.73 1.94
C ALA A 151 1.42 20.15 2.49
N CYS A 152 2.34 21.05 2.16
CA CYS A 152 2.29 22.46 2.58
C CYS A 152 1.13 23.26 1.97
N LEU A 153 0.47 22.75 0.92
CA LEU A 153 -0.66 23.42 0.26
C LEU A 153 -2.00 23.15 0.95
N VAL A 154 -2.05 22.17 1.85
CA VAL A 154 -3.32 21.70 2.43
C VAL A 154 -3.25 21.74 3.96
N ASP A 155 -4.13 22.54 4.56
CA ASP A 155 -4.22 22.65 6.01
C ASP A 155 -4.51 21.31 6.70
N GLY A 156 -3.82 21.08 7.81
CA GLY A 156 -3.97 19.88 8.63
C GLY A 156 -3.28 18.62 8.08
N VAL A 157 -2.44 18.75 7.05
CA VAL A 157 -1.60 17.65 6.58
C VAL A 157 -0.34 17.54 7.43
N HIS A 158 -0.08 16.34 7.94
CA HIS A 158 1.18 15.99 8.60
C HIS A 158 1.88 14.87 7.83
N MET A 159 3.14 15.10 7.45
CA MET A 159 4.01 14.09 6.90
C MET A 159 4.78 13.41 8.03
N VAL A 160 4.69 12.09 8.10
CA VAL A 160 5.49 11.27 9.02
C VAL A 160 6.44 10.43 8.18
N THR A 161 7.73 10.55 8.44
CA THR A 161 8.75 9.70 7.84
C THR A 161 8.87 8.42 8.64
N GLN A 162 9.17 7.29 7.98
CA GLN A 162 9.58 6.09 8.68
C GLN A 162 8.50 5.57 9.66
N GLU A 163 7.24 5.61 9.24
CA GLU A 163 6.10 5.23 10.10
C GLU A 163 6.06 3.72 10.31
N LYS A 164 6.04 3.30 11.58
CA LYS A 164 5.87 1.89 11.94
C LYS A 164 4.42 1.47 11.72
N VAL A 165 4.23 0.34 11.05
CA VAL A 165 2.92 -0.26 10.84
C VAL A 165 2.93 -1.65 11.46
N ILE A 166 1.97 -1.91 12.34
CA ILE A 166 1.79 -3.20 13.01
C ILE A 166 0.30 -3.55 12.88
N GLY A 167 -0.03 -4.49 12.01
CA GLY A 167 -1.42 -4.91 11.83
C GLY A 167 -1.93 -5.72 13.03
N LYS A 168 -3.22 -5.59 13.33
CA LYS A 168 -3.87 -6.31 14.44
C LYS A 168 -4.33 -7.69 13.96
N ARG A 169 -5.17 -7.68 12.92
CA ARG A 169 -5.70 -8.81 12.19
C ARG A 169 -4.80 -9.15 11.00
N ILE A 170 -4.33 -8.14 10.27
CA ILE A 170 -3.33 -8.32 9.21
C ILE A 170 -1.98 -8.62 9.86
N LYS A 171 -1.45 -9.82 9.63
CA LYS A 171 -0.25 -10.32 10.30
C LYS A 171 1.04 -9.82 9.66
N VAL A 172 1.20 -8.50 9.58
CA VAL A 172 2.42 -7.86 9.07
C VAL A 172 2.93 -6.80 10.03
N TYR A 173 4.24 -6.61 10.03
CA TYR A 173 4.89 -5.50 10.73
C TYR A 173 5.99 -4.91 9.87
N GLY A 174 6.23 -3.62 9.97
CA GLY A 174 7.34 -3.00 9.26
C GLY A 174 7.26 -1.49 9.30
N GLN A 175 7.87 -0.87 8.30
CA GLN A 175 8.02 0.57 8.23
C GLN A 175 7.69 1.05 6.82
N LEU A 176 6.85 2.08 6.74
CA LEU A 176 6.61 2.84 5.50
C LEU A 176 7.60 4.00 5.42
N ASP A 177 8.10 4.32 4.22
CA ASP A 177 9.03 5.44 4.05
C ASP A 177 8.37 6.78 4.43
N PHE A 178 7.13 6.98 4.01
CA PHE A 178 6.33 8.14 4.40
C PHE A 178 4.86 7.78 4.61
N VAL A 179 4.20 8.57 5.47
CA VAL A 179 2.74 8.62 5.56
C VAL A 179 2.29 10.07 5.61
N LEU A 180 1.45 10.48 4.65
CA LEU A 180 0.71 11.75 4.75
C LEU A 180 -0.60 11.52 5.50
N ARG A 181 -0.88 12.36 6.49
CA ARG A 181 -2.06 12.27 7.36
C ARG A 181 -2.87 13.55 7.31
N ARG A 182 -4.18 13.43 7.09
CA ARG A 182 -5.12 14.55 7.21
C ARG A 182 -6.46 14.02 7.71
N GLY A 183 -6.82 14.32 8.96
CA GLY A 183 -8.02 13.71 9.58
C GLY A 183 -7.95 12.18 9.52
N GLU A 184 -8.92 11.54 8.86
CA GLU A 184 -8.95 10.08 8.61
C GLU A 184 -8.18 9.66 7.34
N THR A 185 -7.84 10.61 6.45
CA THR A 185 -7.08 10.31 5.23
C THR A 185 -5.66 9.88 5.58
N ARG A 186 -5.25 8.74 5.02
CA ARG A 186 -3.88 8.22 5.05
C ARG A 186 -3.42 7.99 3.63
N ILE A 187 -2.25 8.52 3.29
CA ILE A 187 -1.51 8.17 2.07
C ILE A 187 -0.23 7.50 2.52
N CYS A 188 -0.14 6.18 2.35
CA CYS A 188 1.05 5.39 2.64
C CYS A 188 1.99 5.43 1.44
N ILE A 189 3.29 5.67 1.64
CA ILE A 189 4.26 5.75 0.54
C ILE A 189 5.43 4.80 0.82
N MET A 190 5.79 4.03 -0.20
CA MET A 190 6.98 3.17 -0.21
C MET A 190 7.89 3.52 -1.38
N GLN A 191 9.18 3.68 -1.11
CA GLN A 191 10.20 3.81 -2.15
C GLN A 191 10.58 2.42 -2.70
N ALA A 192 10.63 2.31 -4.02
CA ALA A 192 11.30 1.20 -4.70
C ALA A 192 12.82 1.39 -4.60
N LYS A 193 13.46 0.54 -3.79
CA LYS A 193 14.92 0.45 -3.72
C LYS A 193 15.42 -0.45 -4.84
N TYR A 194 16.57 -0.10 -5.42
CA TYR A 194 17.14 -0.83 -6.56
C TYR A 194 16.18 -1.01 -7.73
N ASP A 195 15.26 -0.05 -7.91
CA ASP A 195 14.22 -0.07 -8.94
C ASP A 195 13.21 -1.24 -8.85
N ASP A 196 13.14 -1.93 -7.70
CA ASP A 196 12.19 -3.02 -7.48
C ASP A 196 10.79 -2.48 -7.14
N MET A 197 10.08 -2.03 -8.18
CA MET A 197 8.74 -1.47 -8.08
C MET A 197 7.72 -2.50 -7.56
N GLU A 198 7.83 -3.76 -8.00
CA GLU A 198 6.94 -4.84 -7.56
C GLU A 198 7.03 -5.06 -6.05
N LYS A 199 8.25 -5.05 -5.50
CA LYS A 199 8.44 -5.12 -4.05
C LYS A 199 7.85 -3.91 -3.33
N ALA A 200 8.07 -2.69 -3.82
CA ALA A 200 7.48 -1.50 -3.22
C ALA A 200 5.93 -1.51 -3.27
N MET A 201 5.34 -2.02 -4.36
CA MET A 201 3.90 -2.21 -4.51
C MET A 201 3.35 -3.20 -3.49
N ALA A 202 3.98 -4.38 -3.37
CA ALA A 202 3.58 -5.40 -2.40
C ALA A 202 3.61 -4.86 -0.97
N GLN A 203 4.69 -4.15 -0.63
CA GLN A 203 4.90 -3.57 0.68
C GLN A 203 3.90 -2.46 0.99
N VAL A 204 3.65 -1.53 0.06
CA VAL A 204 2.75 -0.41 0.34
C VAL A 204 1.30 -0.88 0.45
N LEU A 205 0.86 -1.84 -0.37
CA LEU A 205 -0.50 -2.37 -0.31
C LEU A 205 -0.73 -3.20 0.97
N MET A 206 0.22 -4.05 1.38
CA MET A 206 0.15 -4.73 2.67
C MET A 206 0.20 -3.75 3.85
N GLY A 207 1.01 -2.70 3.75
CA GLY A 207 1.03 -1.60 4.70
C GLY A 207 -0.32 -0.88 4.81
N CYS A 208 -1.01 -0.67 3.69
CA CYS A 208 -2.36 -0.10 3.66
C CYS A 208 -3.40 -0.99 4.34
N GLU A 209 -3.37 -2.31 4.10
CA GLU A 209 -4.26 -3.25 4.78
C GLU A 209 -4.05 -3.19 6.30
N ALA A 210 -2.80 -3.21 6.76
CA ALA A 210 -2.47 -3.12 8.18
C ALA A 210 -2.82 -1.74 8.79
N MET A 211 -2.66 -0.65 8.03
CA MET A 211 -3.05 0.70 8.45
C MET A 211 -4.57 0.83 8.59
N ALA A 212 -5.32 0.35 7.59
CA ALA A 212 -6.77 0.31 7.59
C ALA A 212 -7.29 -0.49 8.79
N ASP A 213 -6.66 -1.64 9.05
CA ASP A 213 -6.96 -2.48 10.19
C ASP A 213 -6.68 -1.83 11.54
N MET A 214 -5.50 -1.22 11.69
CA MET A 214 -5.09 -0.60 12.94
C MET A 214 -6.00 0.57 13.34
N GLN A 215 -6.37 1.40 12.35
CA GLN A 215 -7.08 2.66 12.54
C GLN A 215 -8.58 2.60 12.17
N ASN A 216 -9.08 1.44 11.75
CA ASN A 216 -10.46 1.23 11.33
C ASN A 216 -10.90 2.17 10.18
N LEU A 217 -10.08 2.24 9.12
CA LEU A 217 -10.30 3.11 7.97
C LEU A 217 -10.91 2.33 6.79
N ASP A 218 -11.98 2.86 6.21
CA ASP A 218 -12.59 2.28 5.01
C ASP A 218 -11.76 2.51 3.75
N VAL A 219 -11.01 3.63 3.73
CA VAL A 219 -10.18 4.06 2.61
C VAL A 219 -8.78 4.36 3.08
N VAL A 220 -7.79 3.77 2.39
CA VAL A 220 -6.37 4.13 2.55
C VAL A 220 -5.79 4.30 1.16
N TYR A 221 -5.06 5.39 0.95
CA TYR A 221 -4.34 5.61 -0.29
C TYR A 221 -2.90 5.07 -0.19
N ALA A 222 -2.35 4.63 -1.31
CA ALA A 222 -0.99 4.12 -1.38
C ALA A 222 -0.22 4.72 -2.55
N ILE A 223 1.10 4.86 -2.41
CA ILE A 223 2.02 5.24 -3.47
C ILE A 223 3.25 4.33 -3.41
N ALA A 224 3.56 3.62 -4.50
CA ALA A 224 4.86 2.99 -4.69
C ALA A 224 5.64 3.79 -5.74
N THR A 225 6.90 4.14 -5.47
CA THR A 225 7.67 4.99 -6.39
C THR A 225 9.18 4.82 -6.29
N ASN A 226 9.88 4.91 -7.41
CA ASN A 226 11.35 5.05 -7.48
C ASN A 226 11.78 6.53 -7.68
N GLY A 227 10.86 7.49 -7.56
CA GLY A 227 11.06 8.91 -7.87
C GLY A 227 10.75 9.31 -9.32
N VAL A 228 10.76 8.35 -10.26
CA VAL A 228 10.44 8.54 -11.69
C VAL A 228 9.05 7.99 -12.00
N LYS A 229 8.85 6.70 -11.74
CA LYS A 229 7.57 5.99 -11.84
C LYS A 229 6.82 6.11 -10.52
N TRP A 230 5.51 6.37 -10.60
CA TRP A 230 4.61 6.56 -9.48
C TRP A 230 3.35 5.72 -9.69
N MET A 231 3.20 4.69 -8.87
CA MET A 231 2.00 3.85 -8.83
C MET A 231 1.10 4.34 -7.70
N PHE A 232 -0.07 4.86 -8.05
CA PHE A 232 -1.06 5.38 -7.13
C PHE A 232 -2.15 4.36 -6.88
N TYR A 233 -2.54 4.21 -5.63
CA TYR A 233 -3.60 3.29 -5.22
C TYR A 233 -4.65 3.98 -4.36
N LYS A 234 -5.91 3.64 -4.58
CA LYS A 234 -7.01 3.90 -3.63
C LYS A 234 -7.56 2.56 -3.19
N ARG A 235 -7.10 2.08 -2.02
CA ARG A 235 -7.60 0.86 -1.39
C ARG A 235 -8.91 1.18 -0.69
N LYS A 236 -9.96 0.44 -1.05
CA LYS A 236 -11.25 0.39 -0.35
C LYS A 236 -11.55 -1.03 0.11
N VAL A 237 -12.72 -1.21 0.71
CA VAL A 237 -13.15 -2.50 1.23
C VAL A 237 -13.22 -3.61 0.19
N ASN A 238 -13.75 -3.31 -0.99
CA ASN A 238 -14.03 -4.34 -2.01
C ASN A 238 -13.30 -4.10 -3.34
N GLU A 239 -12.45 -3.07 -3.42
CA GLU A 239 -11.73 -2.71 -4.64
C GLU A 239 -10.42 -1.99 -4.31
N ILE A 240 -9.45 -2.13 -5.20
CA ILE A 240 -8.24 -1.32 -5.23
C ILE A 240 -8.22 -0.64 -6.59
N ARG A 241 -8.27 0.69 -6.60
CA ARG A 241 -8.05 1.43 -7.85
C ARG A 241 -6.58 1.70 -8.01
N GLU A 242 -6.08 1.59 -9.24
CA GLU A 242 -4.68 1.86 -9.57
C GLU A 242 -4.58 2.91 -10.68
N MET A 243 -3.59 3.79 -10.60
CA MET A 243 -3.14 4.63 -11.70
C MET A 243 -1.61 4.68 -11.73
N GLU A 244 -1.03 4.58 -12.92
CA GLU A 244 0.38 4.83 -13.16
C GLU A 244 0.60 6.26 -13.69
N ALA A 245 1.64 6.92 -13.18
CA ALA A 245 2.22 8.10 -13.81
C ALA A 245 3.75 8.00 -13.79
N GLU A 246 4.40 8.58 -14.78
CA GLU A 246 5.85 8.60 -14.90
C GLU A 246 6.32 10.03 -15.18
N ILE A 247 7.33 10.48 -14.44
CA ILE A 247 7.97 11.76 -14.68
C ILE A 247 8.98 11.59 -15.81
N GLN A 248 8.71 12.22 -16.94
CA GLN A 248 9.67 12.24 -18.05
C GLN A 248 10.76 13.26 -17.82
N PHE A 249 11.98 12.92 -18.22
CA PHE A 249 13.14 13.80 -18.15
C PHE A 249 13.52 14.29 -19.54
N GLY A 250 13.53 15.62 -19.71
CA GLY A 250 13.99 16.26 -20.94
C GLY A 250 15.50 16.49 -20.93
N ASP A 251 15.95 17.39 -21.81
CA ASP A 251 17.37 17.73 -21.96
C ASP A 251 18.03 18.13 -20.62
N GLY A 252 19.22 17.58 -20.38
CA GLY A 252 19.96 17.80 -19.14
C GLY A 252 19.38 17.07 -17.93
N HIS A 253 18.64 15.97 -18.15
CA HIS A 253 18.06 15.10 -17.13
C HIS A 253 17.05 15.79 -16.20
N ARG A 254 16.37 16.83 -16.68
CA ARG A 254 15.43 17.64 -15.87
C ARG A 254 14.01 17.12 -15.99
N PRO A 255 13.24 17.02 -14.89
CA PRO A 255 11.85 16.64 -14.97
C PRO A 255 11.07 17.64 -15.80
N THR A 256 10.19 17.13 -16.65
CA THR A 256 9.26 17.93 -17.43
C THR A 256 8.12 18.41 -16.53
N LEU A 257 7.77 19.70 -16.66
CA LEU A 257 6.79 20.34 -15.78
C LEU A 257 5.42 19.65 -15.85
N GLU A 258 4.96 19.30 -17.04
CA GLU A 258 3.66 18.63 -17.26
C GLU A 258 3.52 17.32 -16.47
N TYR A 259 4.56 16.49 -16.46
CA TYR A 259 4.51 15.20 -15.77
C TYR A 259 4.71 15.33 -14.26
N LEU A 260 5.50 16.32 -13.84
CA LEU A 260 5.62 16.71 -12.43
C LEU A 260 4.28 17.23 -11.89
N GLU A 261 3.60 18.10 -12.64
CA GLU A 261 2.26 18.60 -12.34
C GLU A 261 1.28 17.44 -12.18
N ARG A 262 1.28 16.49 -13.11
CA ARG A 262 0.40 15.32 -13.04
C ARG A 262 0.59 14.53 -11.74
N VAL A 263 1.83 14.27 -11.32
CA VAL A 263 2.13 13.56 -10.06
C VAL A 263 1.68 14.40 -8.85
N ALA A 264 2.13 15.65 -8.77
CA ALA A 264 1.88 16.51 -7.62
C ALA A 264 0.38 16.84 -7.43
N GLU A 265 -0.34 17.12 -8.52
CA GLU A 265 -1.78 17.38 -8.50
C GLU A 265 -2.62 16.14 -8.19
N THR A 266 -2.12 14.94 -8.53
CA THR A 266 -2.76 13.68 -8.11
C THR A 266 -2.67 13.53 -6.59
N ILE A 267 -1.49 13.74 -6.01
CA ILE A 267 -1.29 13.69 -4.56
C ILE A 267 -2.14 14.77 -3.87
N HIS A 268 -2.19 15.97 -4.44
CA HIS A 268 -3.04 17.06 -3.95
C HIS A 268 -4.53 16.67 -3.98
N GLY A 269 -4.99 16.09 -5.09
CA GLY A 269 -6.35 15.56 -5.22
C GLY A 269 -6.69 14.51 -4.17
N MET A 270 -5.77 13.60 -3.86
CA MET A 270 -5.94 12.57 -2.83
C MET A 270 -6.05 13.16 -1.41
N LEU A 271 -5.43 14.33 -1.16
CA LEU A 271 -5.51 15.03 0.13
C LEU A 271 -6.79 15.87 0.26
N VAL A 272 -7.30 16.43 -0.84
CA VAL A 272 -8.44 17.36 -0.85
C VAL A 272 -9.79 16.65 -1.03
N LYS A 273 -9.86 15.65 -1.92
CA LYS A 273 -11.08 14.91 -2.25
C LYS A 273 -11.18 13.64 -1.39
N GLN A 274 -11.92 13.74 -0.29
CA GLN A 274 -12.22 12.63 0.63
C GLN A 274 -13.34 11.76 0.08
#